data_AF-A0A258CE36-F1
#
_entry.id   AF-A0A258CE36-F1
#
_cell.length_a   1.000
_cell.length_b   1.000
_cell.length_c   1.000
_cell.angle_alpha   90.00
_cell.angle_beta   90.00
_cell.angle_gamma   90.00
#
_symmetry.space_group_name_H-M   'P 1'
#
loop_
_entity.id
_entity.type
_entity.pdbx_description
1 polymer ?
#
loop_
_entity_poly.entity_id
_entity_poly.type
_entity_poly.pdbx_seq_one_letter_code
_entity_poly.pdbx_strand_id
1 'polypeptide(L)'
;VFDPELYIRWLQYGVFQPVYRPHAQEHIAPEPVFHSDEVINTLRPWLELRYRLLPYNYTLAYQHSQSGIPLMRPLFFLDEQNPALRDEANSYLWGDAFLVAPVTEPGVTSWPVNLPQGIWFDFFSGERLEGGQVLQRPVTIDTIPVLVKAGSFIPMTDSLQRTADYQGKALTLHYYADQSVAASQYSLFEDDGVTPDSVAKGQYELLHFAATTKDNKLTLNFSREGGEYQGKPSSRDFTLVLHNQRGKARKIYLDGRYIPIVAQPQRFTRGENIAWYDKANKQLKIKLPLTAETKQLRLHY
;
A
#
# COMPACT_ATOMS: atom_id res chain seq x y z
N VAL A 1 -7.38 -33.16 -10.23
CA VAL A 1 -8.60 -32.76 -9.48
C VAL A 1 -8.38 -31.33 -9.02
N PHE A 2 -9.40 -30.48 -9.12
CA PHE A 2 -9.31 -29.10 -8.64
C PHE A 2 -9.36 -29.06 -7.11
N ASP A 3 -8.43 -28.33 -6.49
CA ASP A 3 -8.39 -28.07 -5.06
C ASP A 3 -8.69 -26.58 -4.81
N PRO A 4 -9.90 -26.23 -4.31
CA PRO A 4 -10.30 -24.85 -4.11
C PRO A 4 -9.45 -24.11 -3.07
N GLU A 5 -9.02 -24.76 -1.99
CA GLU A 5 -8.26 -24.10 -0.92
C GLU A 5 -6.87 -23.74 -1.44
N LEU A 6 -6.18 -24.70 -2.04
CA LEU A 6 -4.88 -24.46 -2.67
C LEU A 6 -4.97 -23.35 -3.72
N TYR A 7 -5.98 -23.39 -4.58
CA TYR A 7 -6.18 -22.39 -5.63
C TYR A 7 -6.38 -20.99 -5.04
N ILE A 8 -7.24 -20.85 -4.02
CA ILE A 8 -7.46 -19.57 -3.34
C ILE A 8 -6.17 -19.06 -2.72
N ARG A 9 -5.46 -19.89 -1.94
CA ARG A 9 -4.20 -19.49 -1.28
C ARG A 9 -3.14 -19.04 -2.29
N TRP A 10 -3.04 -19.73 -3.42
CA TRP A 10 -2.08 -19.40 -4.47
C TRP A 10 -2.40 -18.06 -5.14
N LEU A 11 -3.68 -17.77 -5.42
CA LEU A 11 -4.07 -16.49 -6.02
C LEU A 11 -3.99 -15.33 -5.03
N GLN A 12 -4.21 -15.56 -3.72
CA GLN A 12 -3.94 -14.57 -2.66
C GLN A 12 -2.46 -14.20 -2.62
N TYR A 13 -1.56 -15.19 -2.59
CA TYR A 13 -0.11 -15.00 -2.76
C TYR A 13 0.20 -14.25 -4.07
N GLY A 14 -0.50 -14.61 -5.15
CA GLY A 14 -0.42 -14.00 -6.46
C GLY A 14 -0.51 -12.47 -6.45
N VAL A 15 -1.28 -11.86 -5.55
CA VAL A 15 -1.40 -10.40 -5.48
C VAL A 15 -0.07 -9.72 -5.16
N PHE A 16 0.78 -10.38 -4.37
CA PHE A 16 2.02 -9.84 -3.82
C PHE A 16 3.27 -10.47 -4.44
N GLN A 17 3.21 -10.80 -5.72
CA GLN A 17 4.36 -11.27 -6.51
C GLN A 17 4.39 -10.56 -7.88
N PRO A 18 5.51 -10.62 -8.65
CA PRO A 18 5.72 -9.77 -9.81
C PRO A 18 4.63 -9.81 -10.89
N VAL A 19 4.15 -11.01 -11.26
CA VAL A 19 3.27 -11.19 -12.42
C VAL A 19 2.03 -12.00 -12.06
N TYR A 20 0.85 -11.36 -12.04
CA TYR A 20 -0.41 -12.04 -11.74
C TYR A 20 -0.90 -12.86 -12.94
N ARG A 21 -0.46 -14.11 -13.06
CA ARG A 21 -0.80 -14.99 -14.18
C ARG A 21 -1.08 -16.42 -13.72
N PRO A 22 -2.33 -16.72 -13.30
CA PRO A 22 -2.80 -18.10 -13.16
C PRO A 22 -2.64 -18.83 -14.49
N HIS A 23 -2.12 -20.06 -14.46
CA HIS A 23 -1.95 -20.89 -15.66
C HIS A 23 -1.94 -22.37 -15.28
N ALA A 24 -2.54 -23.21 -16.10
CA ALA A 24 -2.69 -24.64 -15.87
C ALA A 24 -2.77 -25.41 -17.19
N GLN A 25 -2.71 -26.74 -17.10
CA GLN A 25 -2.96 -27.65 -18.23
C GLN A 25 -4.46 -27.63 -18.60
N GLU A 26 -4.77 -27.95 -19.86
CA GLU A 26 -6.10 -27.77 -20.49
C GLU A 26 -7.30 -28.34 -19.71
N HIS A 27 -7.09 -29.37 -18.87
CA HIS A 27 -8.16 -30.05 -18.13
C HIS A 27 -8.54 -29.36 -16.80
N ILE A 28 -7.85 -28.28 -16.40
CA ILE A 28 -8.17 -27.45 -15.25
C ILE A 28 -8.22 -26.01 -15.74
N ALA A 29 -9.35 -25.32 -15.57
CA ALA A 29 -9.44 -23.89 -15.84
C ALA A 29 -8.52 -23.14 -14.86
N PRO A 30 -7.50 -22.38 -15.32
CA PRO A 30 -6.68 -21.58 -14.43
C PRO A 30 -7.32 -20.24 -14.05
N GLU A 31 -8.23 -19.72 -14.87
CA GLU A 31 -8.77 -18.38 -14.67
C GLU A 31 -9.85 -18.35 -13.57
N PRO A 32 -9.79 -17.39 -12.63
CA PRO A 32 -10.68 -17.36 -11.46
C PRO A 32 -12.16 -17.27 -11.84
N VAL A 33 -12.48 -16.70 -13.00
CA VAL A 33 -13.83 -16.48 -13.51
C VAL A 33 -14.59 -17.77 -13.88
N PHE A 34 -13.91 -18.92 -13.98
CA PHE A 34 -14.53 -20.21 -14.31
C PHE A 34 -14.80 -21.10 -13.10
N HIS A 35 -14.56 -20.61 -11.88
CA HIS A 35 -14.78 -21.36 -10.65
C HIS A 35 -16.11 -21.00 -9.98
N SER A 36 -16.40 -21.63 -8.85
CA SER A 36 -17.63 -21.37 -8.09
C SER A 36 -17.71 -19.92 -7.59
N ASP A 37 -18.93 -19.47 -7.31
CA ASP A 37 -19.16 -18.13 -6.75
C ASP A 37 -18.40 -17.91 -5.43
N GLU A 38 -18.22 -18.96 -4.63
CA GLU A 38 -17.42 -18.90 -3.40
C GLU A 38 -15.95 -18.52 -3.70
N VAL A 39 -15.30 -19.24 -4.61
CA VAL A 39 -13.92 -18.96 -5.04
C VAL A 39 -13.82 -17.55 -5.64
N ILE A 40 -14.76 -17.19 -6.51
CA ILE A 40 -14.79 -15.87 -7.16
C ILE A 40 -14.95 -14.76 -6.13
N ASN A 41 -15.88 -14.89 -5.19
CA ASN A 41 -16.17 -13.86 -4.20
C ASN A 41 -15.04 -13.72 -3.18
N THR A 42 -14.37 -14.81 -2.80
CA THR A 42 -13.17 -14.77 -1.96
C THR A 42 -12.01 -14.08 -2.67
N LEU A 43 -11.80 -14.32 -3.97
CA LEU A 43 -10.66 -13.77 -4.71
C LEU A 43 -10.89 -12.36 -5.28
N ARG A 44 -12.13 -11.96 -5.55
CA ARG A 44 -12.43 -10.64 -6.16
C ARG A 44 -11.79 -9.47 -5.40
N PRO A 45 -11.89 -9.34 -4.06
CA PRO A 45 -11.22 -8.27 -3.33
C PRO A 45 -9.69 -8.28 -3.46
N TRP A 46 -9.08 -9.47 -3.64
CA TRP A 46 -7.64 -9.62 -3.85
C TRP A 46 -7.21 -9.12 -5.23
N LEU A 47 -7.97 -9.45 -6.28
CA LEU A 47 -7.72 -8.93 -7.63
C LEU A 47 -7.93 -7.41 -7.68
N GLU A 48 -8.97 -6.90 -7.03
CA GLU A 48 -9.19 -5.46 -6.91
C GLU A 48 -8.03 -4.79 -6.15
N LEU A 49 -7.54 -5.40 -5.07
CA LEU A 49 -6.36 -4.92 -4.33
C LEU A 49 -5.12 -4.85 -5.22
N ARG A 50 -4.87 -5.86 -6.07
CA ARG A 50 -3.76 -5.84 -7.03
C ARG A 50 -3.82 -4.62 -7.95
N TYR A 51 -5.00 -4.28 -8.45
CA TYR A 51 -5.22 -3.10 -9.30
C TYR A 51 -5.14 -1.78 -8.53
N ARG A 52 -5.69 -1.74 -7.32
CA ARG A 52 -5.55 -0.57 -6.43
C ARG A 52 -4.09 -0.27 -6.12
N LEU A 53 -3.25 -1.30 -5.98
CA LEU A 53 -1.80 -1.19 -5.75
C LEU A 53 -0.98 -0.92 -7.02
N LEU A 54 -1.59 -0.68 -8.20
CA LEU A 54 -0.82 -0.37 -9.42
C LEU A 54 0.24 0.72 -9.24
N PRO A 55 -0.04 1.88 -8.60
CA PRO A 55 0.97 2.93 -8.40
C PRO A 55 2.15 2.44 -7.55
N TYR A 56 1.87 1.65 -6.51
CA TYR A 56 2.90 1.05 -5.66
C TYR A 56 3.73 0.03 -6.43
N ASN A 57 3.08 -0.94 -7.08
CA ASN A 57 3.74 -2.02 -7.82
C ASN A 57 4.58 -1.47 -8.99
N TYR A 58 4.09 -0.46 -9.69
CA TYR A 58 4.81 0.17 -10.80
C TYR A 58 6.02 0.98 -10.31
N THR A 59 5.91 1.62 -9.15
CA THR A 59 7.08 2.24 -8.48
C THR A 59 8.14 1.19 -8.15
N LEU A 60 7.76 -0.01 -7.67
CA LEU A 60 8.74 -1.08 -7.43
C LEU A 60 9.42 -1.54 -8.73
N ALA A 61 8.68 -1.63 -9.83
CA ALA A 61 9.24 -1.96 -11.14
C ALA A 61 10.21 -0.88 -11.65
N TYR A 62 9.90 0.40 -11.42
CA TYR A 62 10.83 1.50 -11.67
C TYR A 62 12.10 1.37 -10.83
N GLN A 63 11.99 1.17 -9.51
CA GLN A 63 13.16 0.97 -8.65
C GLN A 63 14.05 -0.20 -9.13
N HIS A 64 13.41 -1.29 -9.55
CA HIS A 64 14.09 -2.45 -10.12
C HIS A 64 14.83 -2.10 -11.41
N SER A 65 14.21 -1.37 -12.34
CA SER A 65 14.87 -0.97 -13.59
C SER A 65 16.05 -0.03 -13.38
N GLN A 66 16.04 0.77 -12.31
CA GLN A 66 17.12 1.72 -12.00
C GLN A 66 18.29 1.08 -11.24
N SER A 67 18.02 0.15 -10.32
CA SER A 67 19.02 -0.32 -9.34
C SER A 67 19.19 -1.83 -9.26
N GLY A 68 18.31 -2.59 -9.92
CA GLY A 68 18.25 -4.05 -9.80
C GLY A 68 17.62 -4.56 -8.51
N ILE A 69 17.20 -3.69 -7.58
CA ILE A 69 16.54 -4.12 -6.34
C ILE A 69 15.29 -4.96 -6.67
N PRO A 70 15.11 -6.17 -6.10
CA PRO A 70 13.98 -7.01 -6.46
C PRO A 70 12.68 -6.49 -5.84
N LEU A 71 11.54 -6.80 -6.48
CA LEU A 71 10.22 -6.42 -5.98
C LEU A 71 9.86 -7.26 -4.74
N MET A 72 10.10 -8.57 -4.80
CA MET A 72 10.06 -9.47 -3.65
C MET A 72 11.45 -9.49 -3.01
N ARG A 73 11.54 -9.19 -1.71
CA ARG A 73 12.82 -9.09 -1.01
C ARG A 73 12.84 -10.03 0.19
N PRO A 74 13.92 -10.78 0.43
CA PRO A 74 14.02 -11.65 1.60
C PRO A 74 14.13 -10.82 2.89
N LEU A 75 13.71 -11.39 4.04
CA LEU A 75 13.69 -10.61 5.29
C LEU A 75 15.08 -10.19 5.79
N PHE A 76 16.14 -10.92 5.43
CA PHE A 76 17.50 -10.53 5.82
C PHE A 76 17.94 -9.16 5.25
N PHE A 77 17.22 -8.59 4.28
CA PHE A 77 17.46 -7.20 3.82
C PHE A 77 17.21 -6.16 4.93
N LEU A 78 16.45 -6.52 5.98
CA LEU A 78 16.18 -5.63 7.11
C LEU A 78 17.30 -5.64 8.15
N ASP A 79 18.00 -6.76 8.28
CA ASP A 79 19.12 -6.93 9.18
C ASP A 79 19.98 -8.10 8.70
N GLU A 80 21.04 -7.78 7.96
CA GLU A 80 21.94 -8.77 7.38
C GLU A 80 22.71 -9.56 8.44
N GLN A 81 22.80 -9.05 9.67
CA GLN A 81 23.54 -9.68 10.77
C GLN A 81 22.68 -10.68 11.54
N ASN A 82 21.37 -10.68 11.35
CA ASN A 82 20.46 -11.60 12.01
C ASN A 82 20.35 -12.93 11.25
N PRO A 83 20.94 -14.04 11.73
CA PRO A 83 20.89 -15.32 11.03
C PRO A 83 19.47 -15.87 10.90
N ALA A 84 18.58 -15.58 11.86
CA ALA A 84 17.19 -16.03 11.81
C ALA A 84 16.41 -15.44 10.63
N LEU A 85 16.80 -14.26 10.12
CA LEU A 85 16.18 -13.67 8.93
C LEU A 85 16.76 -14.21 7.62
N ARG A 86 17.95 -14.83 7.66
CA ARG A 86 18.59 -15.45 6.48
C ARG A 86 17.92 -16.77 6.11
N ASP A 87 17.54 -17.54 7.12
CA ASP A 87 16.87 -18.84 6.96
C ASP A 87 15.33 -18.70 6.80
N GLU A 88 14.80 -17.48 6.90
CA GLU A 88 13.37 -17.22 6.76
C GLU A 88 12.90 -17.38 5.31
N ALA A 89 12.01 -18.35 5.09
CA ALA A 89 11.46 -18.70 3.78
C ALA A 89 9.91 -18.69 3.73
N ASN A 90 9.24 -18.54 4.87
CA ASN A 90 7.77 -18.51 4.95
C ASN A 90 7.21 -17.10 4.79
N SER A 91 8.06 -16.08 4.89
CA SER A 91 7.69 -14.67 4.74
C SER A 91 8.69 -13.92 3.87
N TYR A 92 8.20 -12.90 3.16
CA TYR A 92 9.03 -12.03 2.35
C TYR A 92 8.49 -10.59 2.39
N LEU A 93 9.31 -9.63 1.97
CA LEU A 93 8.86 -8.27 1.76
C LEU A 93 8.36 -8.06 0.33
N TRP A 94 7.20 -7.46 0.18
CA TRP A 94 6.76 -6.91 -1.10
C TRP A 94 7.04 -5.40 -1.09
N GLY A 95 8.12 -5.03 -1.78
CA GLY A 95 8.71 -3.69 -1.69
C GLY A 95 9.20 -3.34 -0.29
N ASP A 96 9.14 -2.06 0.06
CA ASP A 96 9.56 -1.55 1.39
C ASP A 96 8.46 -1.60 2.46
N ALA A 97 7.20 -1.74 2.04
CA ALA A 97 6.06 -1.46 2.89
C ALA A 97 5.45 -2.72 3.52
N PHE A 98 5.41 -3.82 2.77
CA PHE A 98 4.66 -5.01 3.15
C PHE A 98 5.59 -6.15 3.55
N LEU A 99 5.25 -6.86 4.62
CA LEU A 99 5.66 -8.24 4.87
C LEU A 99 4.47 -9.14 4.56
N VAL A 100 4.68 -10.14 3.71
CA VAL A 100 3.66 -11.11 3.31
C VAL A 100 4.10 -12.49 3.75
N ALA A 101 3.19 -13.21 4.42
CA ALA A 101 3.40 -14.60 4.83
C ALA A 101 2.30 -15.48 4.18
N PRO A 102 2.55 -16.05 3.00
CA PRO A 102 1.58 -16.93 2.34
C PRO A 102 1.25 -18.14 3.22
N VAL A 103 -0.03 -18.53 3.26
CA VAL A 103 -0.46 -19.77 3.91
C VAL A 103 -0.28 -20.92 2.93
N THR A 104 0.60 -21.87 3.26
CA THR A 104 0.99 -22.96 2.36
C THR A 104 0.58 -24.36 2.84
N GLU A 105 -0.09 -24.46 3.98
CA GLU A 105 -0.63 -25.72 4.51
C GLU A 105 -2.17 -25.73 4.49
N PRO A 106 -2.81 -26.87 4.19
CA PRO A 106 -4.26 -26.98 4.11
C PRO A 106 -4.92 -26.99 5.49
N GLY A 107 -6.13 -26.42 5.58
CA GLY A 107 -7.01 -26.51 6.76
C GLY A 107 -6.54 -25.75 7.99
N VAL A 108 -5.52 -24.89 7.86
CA VAL A 108 -4.97 -24.14 8.99
C VAL A 108 -5.81 -22.90 9.32
N THR A 109 -6.00 -22.66 10.61
CA THR A 109 -6.72 -21.48 11.14
C THR A 109 -5.78 -20.46 11.78
N SER A 110 -4.49 -20.78 11.87
CA SER A 110 -3.44 -19.88 12.29
C SER A 110 -2.16 -20.14 11.52
N TRP A 111 -1.39 -19.08 11.26
CA TRP A 111 -0.14 -19.12 10.52
C TRP A 111 0.97 -18.40 11.29
N PRO A 112 2.17 -19.00 11.44
CA PRO A 112 3.29 -18.36 12.10
C PRO A 112 3.89 -17.27 11.20
N VAL A 113 4.17 -16.11 11.78
CA VAL A 113 4.82 -14.99 11.12
C VAL A 113 6.01 -14.55 11.94
N ASN A 114 7.22 -14.75 11.41
CA ASN A 114 8.45 -14.21 11.98
C ASN A 114 8.50 -12.71 11.69
N LEU A 115 8.05 -11.90 12.65
CA LEU A 115 7.90 -10.46 12.47
C LEU A 115 9.20 -9.74 12.86
N PRO A 116 9.90 -9.07 11.93
CA PRO A 116 11.15 -8.38 12.22
C PRO A 116 10.98 -7.24 13.23
N GLN A 117 12.06 -6.83 13.87
CA GLN A 117 12.08 -5.70 14.82
C GLN A 117 11.41 -4.45 14.24
N GLY A 118 10.68 -3.72 15.10
CA GLY A 118 9.94 -2.50 14.74
C GLY A 118 8.43 -2.62 14.94
N ILE A 119 7.69 -1.62 14.48
CA ILE A 119 6.23 -1.61 14.55
C ILE A 119 5.64 -1.96 13.20
N TRP A 120 4.65 -2.84 13.23
CA TRP A 120 3.92 -3.30 12.05
C TRP A 120 2.42 -3.14 12.27
N PHE A 121 1.67 -3.19 11.18
CA PHE A 121 0.22 -3.12 11.20
C PHE A 121 -0.36 -4.25 10.37
N ASP A 122 -1.34 -4.98 10.90
CA ASP A 122 -2.12 -5.89 10.09
C ASP A 122 -2.89 -5.09 9.02
N PHE A 123 -2.67 -5.43 7.75
CA PHE A 123 -3.17 -4.63 6.62
C PHE A 123 -4.70 -4.59 6.55
N PHE A 124 -5.36 -5.68 6.95
CA PHE A 124 -6.81 -5.82 6.82
C PHE A 124 -7.54 -5.26 8.05
N SER A 125 -7.05 -5.56 9.25
CA SER A 125 -7.69 -5.14 10.51
C SER A 125 -7.20 -3.78 11.03
N GLY A 126 -6.03 -3.31 10.60
CA GLY A 126 -5.36 -2.14 11.15
C GLY A 126 -4.79 -2.34 12.55
N GLU A 127 -4.72 -3.59 13.04
CA GLU A 127 -4.13 -3.92 14.34
C GLU A 127 -2.65 -3.51 14.37
N ARG A 128 -2.22 -2.77 15.40
CA ARG A 128 -0.82 -2.44 15.64
C ARG A 128 -0.12 -3.60 16.32
N LEU A 129 1.00 -4.05 15.75
CA LEU A 129 1.80 -5.18 16.20
C LEU A 129 3.23 -4.75 16.54
N GLU A 130 3.78 -5.36 17.58
CA GLU A 130 5.19 -5.20 17.94
C GLU A 130 5.98 -6.36 17.34
N GLY A 131 7.01 -6.04 16.57
CA GLY A 131 7.89 -7.02 15.94
C GLY A 131 9.00 -7.50 16.87
N GLY A 132 9.98 -8.21 16.29
CA GLY A 132 11.04 -8.87 17.02
C GLY A 132 10.65 -10.21 17.63
N GLN A 133 9.58 -10.82 17.12
CA GLN A 133 8.99 -12.04 17.65
C GLN A 133 8.26 -12.83 16.56
N VAL A 134 8.04 -14.12 16.82
CA VAL A 134 7.16 -14.95 16.00
C VAL A 134 5.73 -14.80 16.52
N LEU A 135 4.82 -14.32 15.68
CA LEU A 135 3.41 -14.16 16.01
C LEU A 135 2.59 -15.28 15.35
N GLN A 136 1.66 -15.87 16.10
CA GLN A 136 0.62 -16.71 15.52
C GLN A 136 -0.53 -15.82 15.06
N ARG A 137 -0.71 -15.70 13.74
CA ARG A 137 -1.76 -14.86 13.17
C ARG A 137 -2.98 -15.71 12.85
N PRO A 138 -4.20 -15.29 13.22
CA PRO A 138 -5.40 -15.99 12.80
C PRO A 138 -5.57 -15.83 11.28
N VAL A 139 -5.97 -16.89 10.61
CA VAL A 139 -6.25 -16.88 9.16
C VAL A 139 -7.59 -17.54 8.89
N THR A 140 -8.32 -16.99 7.94
CA THR A 140 -9.50 -17.62 7.32
C THR A 140 -9.20 -17.91 5.87
N ILE A 141 -10.13 -18.55 5.14
CA ILE A 141 -9.98 -18.72 3.69
C ILE A 141 -9.90 -17.37 2.95
N ASP A 142 -10.47 -16.31 3.53
CA ASP A 142 -10.55 -14.99 2.90
C ASP A 142 -9.25 -14.19 2.97
N THR A 143 -8.34 -14.54 3.88
CA THR A 143 -7.13 -13.74 4.11
C THR A 143 -5.87 -14.56 4.40
N ILE A 144 -4.72 -14.02 3.98
CA ILE A 144 -3.38 -14.40 4.44
C ILE A 144 -2.79 -13.25 5.27
N PRO A 145 -1.80 -13.50 6.15
CA PRO A 145 -1.11 -12.44 6.86
C PRO A 145 -0.36 -11.49 5.90
N VAL A 146 -0.79 -10.23 5.89
CA VAL A 146 -0.15 -9.12 5.20
C VAL A 146 0.04 -8.00 6.22
N LEU A 147 1.29 -7.63 6.49
CA LEU A 147 1.64 -6.67 7.52
C LEU A 147 2.33 -5.46 6.88
N VAL A 148 2.00 -4.26 7.35
CA VAL A 148 2.56 -3.00 6.86
C VAL A 148 3.53 -2.44 7.88
N LYS A 149 4.74 -2.11 7.44
CA LYS A 149 5.76 -1.49 8.29
C LYS A 149 5.34 -0.07 8.68
N ALA A 150 5.50 0.30 9.95
CA ALA A 150 5.29 1.68 10.39
C ALA A 150 6.15 2.67 9.58
N GLY A 151 5.60 3.85 9.29
CA GLY A 151 6.22 4.85 8.43
C GLY A 151 5.99 4.65 6.93
N SER A 152 5.34 3.56 6.52
CA SER A 152 5.10 3.32 5.10
C SER A 152 4.08 4.28 4.50
N PHE A 153 4.43 4.84 3.35
CA PHE A 153 3.50 5.43 2.40
C PHE A 153 3.11 4.37 1.36
N ILE A 154 1.82 4.19 1.12
CA ILE A 154 1.30 3.26 0.12
C ILE A 154 0.31 4.02 -0.77
N PRO A 155 0.71 4.43 -1.98
CA PRO A 155 -0.20 5.01 -2.95
C PRO A 155 -1.09 3.93 -3.55
N MET A 156 -2.38 4.22 -3.63
CA MET A 156 -3.38 3.39 -4.26
C MET A 156 -4.23 4.21 -5.22
N THR A 157 -4.75 3.58 -6.26
CA THR A 157 -5.84 4.09 -7.10
C THR A 157 -7.17 3.46 -6.68
N ASP A 158 -8.28 3.95 -7.23
CA ASP A 158 -9.52 3.18 -7.28
C ASP A 158 -9.31 1.91 -8.13
N SER A 159 -10.11 0.86 -7.87
CA SER A 159 -9.99 -0.38 -8.64
C SER A 159 -10.33 -0.14 -10.12
N LEU A 160 -9.56 -0.77 -11.01
CA LEU A 160 -9.70 -0.66 -12.46
C LEU A 160 -9.95 -2.04 -13.06
N GLN A 161 -10.60 -2.08 -14.22
CA GLN A 161 -10.79 -3.33 -14.96
C GLN A 161 -9.58 -3.69 -15.83
N ARG A 162 -8.78 -2.68 -16.22
CA ARG A 162 -7.57 -2.82 -17.04
C ARG A 162 -6.65 -1.62 -16.83
N THR A 163 -5.35 -1.81 -17.05
CA THR A 163 -4.32 -0.78 -16.84
C THR A 163 -4.46 0.40 -17.82
N ALA A 164 -5.02 0.19 -19.01
CA ALA A 164 -5.26 1.24 -20.00
C ALA A 164 -6.24 2.34 -19.51
N ASP A 165 -7.02 2.07 -18.46
CA ASP A 165 -7.92 3.06 -17.87
C ASP A 165 -7.26 3.84 -16.71
N TYR A 166 -5.99 3.55 -16.38
CA TYR A 166 -5.23 4.28 -15.36
C TYR A 166 -4.89 5.69 -15.83
N GLN A 167 -5.14 6.69 -14.98
CA GLN A 167 -4.91 8.10 -15.30
C GLN A 167 -4.01 8.84 -14.30
N GLY A 168 -3.67 8.20 -13.17
CA GLY A 168 -2.90 8.85 -12.09
C GLY A 168 -3.57 10.09 -11.46
N LYS A 169 -4.82 10.40 -11.81
CA LYS A 169 -5.51 11.64 -11.42
C LYS A 169 -6.04 11.63 -9.98
N ALA A 170 -6.62 10.51 -9.55
CA ALA A 170 -7.18 10.36 -8.21
C ALA A 170 -6.42 9.25 -7.48
N LEU A 171 -5.76 9.61 -6.37
CA LEU A 171 -4.93 8.69 -5.60
C LEU A 171 -5.32 8.72 -4.13
N THR A 172 -5.41 7.53 -3.52
CA THR A 172 -5.49 7.39 -2.07
C THR A 172 -4.10 7.07 -1.55
N LEU A 173 -3.51 7.97 -0.78
CA LEU A 173 -2.23 7.77 -0.14
C LEU A 173 -2.45 7.29 1.30
N HIS A 174 -2.13 6.04 1.58
CA HIS A 174 -2.15 5.53 2.95
C HIS A 174 -0.81 5.81 3.63
N TYR A 175 -0.84 6.33 4.86
CA TYR A 175 0.35 6.49 5.70
C TYR A 175 0.15 5.84 7.07
N TYR A 176 1.04 4.91 7.41
CA TYR A 176 0.99 4.14 8.66
C TYR A 176 1.81 4.82 9.75
N ALA A 177 1.21 5.80 10.43
CA ALA A 177 1.89 6.58 11.44
C ALA A 177 2.17 5.76 12.72
N ASP A 178 3.37 5.90 13.30
CA ASP A 178 3.65 5.47 14.68
C ASP A 178 4.72 6.40 15.28
N GLN A 179 4.69 6.58 16.60
CA GLN A 179 5.65 7.44 17.31
C GLN A 179 7.07 6.89 17.28
N SER A 180 7.25 5.58 17.05
CA SER A 180 8.56 4.96 16.84
C SER A 180 9.26 5.44 15.57
N VAL A 181 8.52 6.04 14.62
CA VAL A 181 9.07 6.52 13.34
C VAL A 181 9.11 8.05 13.33
N ALA A 182 10.32 8.59 13.53
CA ALA A 182 10.55 10.03 13.56
C ALA A 182 10.43 10.68 12.17
N ALA A 183 10.87 9.99 11.12
CA ALA A 183 10.81 10.46 9.75
C ALA A 183 10.61 9.30 8.76
N SER A 184 9.88 9.58 7.69
CA SER A 184 9.58 8.62 6.62
C SER A 184 9.65 9.33 5.27
N GLN A 185 10.05 8.62 4.22
CA GLN A 185 10.08 9.13 2.85
C GLN A 185 9.61 8.06 1.86
N TYR A 186 9.00 8.50 0.76
CA TYR A 186 8.60 7.66 -0.37
C TYR A 186 8.55 8.49 -1.65
N SER A 187 8.90 7.88 -2.78
CA SER A 187 8.77 8.49 -4.11
C SER A 187 7.87 7.61 -4.98
N LEU A 188 6.75 8.15 -5.45
CA LEU A 188 5.87 7.52 -6.43
C LEU A 188 6.35 7.87 -7.84
N PHE A 189 6.55 6.86 -8.68
CA PHE A 189 6.89 7.03 -10.11
C PHE A 189 5.64 6.97 -10.99
N GLU A 190 5.51 7.92 -11.92
CA GLU A 190 4.44 8.02 -12.90
C GLU A 190 4.99 8.36 -14.29
N ASP A 191 4.61 7.62 -15.31
CA ASP A 191 4.82 7.95 -16.72
C ASP A 191 3.58 7.54 -17.55
N ASP A 192 3.71 7.41 -18.87
CA ASP A 192 2.61 6.99 -19.75
C ASP A 192 2.36 5.46 -19.77
N GLY A 193 3.20 4.67 -19.08
CA GLY A 193 3.11 3.22 -18.98
C GLY A 193 3.44 2.43 -20.25
N VAL A 194 3.82 3.10 -21.35
CA VAL A 194 4.01 2.46 -22.67
C VAL A 194 5.30 2.86 -23.38
N THR A 195 5.85 4.05 -23.10
CA THR A 195 7.09 4.54 -23.73
C THR A 195 8.31 3.82 -23.15
N PRO A 196 9.05 3.01 -23.94
CA PRO A 196 10.10 2.15 -23.38
C PRO A 196 11.29 2.89 -22.75
N ASP A 197 11.55 4.11 -23.20
CA ASP A 197 12.68 4.94 -22.78
C ASP A 197 12.22 6.23 -22.07
N SER A 198 11.05 6.19 -21.43
CA SER A 198 10.46 7.31 -20.68
C SER A 198 11.46 7.92 -19.69
N VAL A 199 12.14 7.08 -18.91
CA VAL A 199 13.15 7.51 -17.92
C VAL A 199 14.33 8.22 -18.57
N ALA A 200 14.91 7.64 -19.63
CA ALA A 200 16.07 8.21 -20.32
C ALA A 200 15.75 9.56 -20.99
N LYS A 201 14.49 9.73 -21.44
CA LYS A 201 13.98 10.97 -22.04
C LYS A 201 13.47 11.99 -21.03
N GLY A 202 13.44 11.66 -19.73
CA GLY A 202 12.83 12.52 -18.71
C GLY A 202 11.31 12.66 -18.82
N GLN A 203 10.64 11.73 -19.50
CA GLN A 203 9.19 11.71 -19.74
C GLN A 203 8.46 10.97 -18.61
N TYR A 204 8.62 11.47 -17.39
CA TYR A 204 7.99 10.91 -16.19
C TYR A 204 7.87 12.01 -15.12
N GLU A 205 7.08 11.75 -14.09
CA GLU A 205 7.00 12.54 -12.87
C GLU A 205 7.28 11.65 -11.66
N LEU A 206 8.03 12.19 -10.70
CA LEU A 206 8.21 11.61 -9.38
C LEU A 206 7.46 12.46 -8.37
N LEU A 207 6.62 11.83 -7.56
CA LEU A 207 5.93 12.48 -6.44
C LEU A 207 6.56 12.04 -5.13
N HIS A 208 7.14 12.96 -4.39
CA HIS A 208 7.76 12.68 -3.11
C HIS A 208 6.81 12.97 -1.96
N PHE A 209 6.80 12.05 -1.01
CA PHE A 209 6.10 12.16 0.25
C PHE A 209 7.10 12.03 1.37
N ALA A 210 7.10 12.99 2.29
CA ALA A 210 7.91 12.93 3.49
C ALA A 210 7.04 13.20 4.71
N ALA A 211 7.17 12.39 5.76
CA ALA A 211 6.54 12.63 7.04
C ALA A 211 7.61 12.86 8.11
N THR A 212 7.37 13.81 9.01
CA THR A 212 8.18 14.01 10.21
C THR A 212 7.29 14.18 11.43
N THR A 213 7.64 13.50 12.52
CA THR A 213 6.95 13.57 13.80
C THR A 213 7.86 14.23 14.82
N LYS A 214 7.45 15.39 15.36
CA LYS A 214 8.20 16.11 16.40
C LYS A 214 7.24 16.85 17.33
N ASP A 215 7.46 16.80 18.64
CA ASP A 215 6.70 17.54 19.65
C ASP A 215 5.16 17.37 19.51
N ASN A 216 4.69 16.14 19.31
CA ASN A 216 3.27 15.81 19.04
C ASN A 216 2.67 16.52 17.81
N LYS A 217 3.51 16.88 16.84
CA LYS A 217 3.10 17.40 15.54
C LYS A 217 3.57 16.44 14.45
N LEU A 218 2.65 16.11 13.56
CA LEU A 218 2.97 15.37 12.34
C LEU A 218 2.96 16.36 11.18
N THR A 219 4.08 16.46 10.47
CA THR A 219 4.20 17.27 9.26
C THR A 219 4.40 16.35 8.08
N LEU A 220 3.55 16.47 7.06
CA LEU A 220 3.72 15.80 5.78
C LEU A 220 4.06 16.84 4.71
N ASN A 221 5.13 16.60 3.96
CA ASN A 221 5.50 17.39 2.80
C ASN A 221 5.28 16.55 1.54
N PHE A 222 4.74 17.21 0.53
CA PHE A 222 4.47 16.65 -0.79
C PHE A 222 5.21 17.51 -1.80
N SER A 223 5.97 16.90 -2.68
CA SER A 223 6.60 17.60 -3.80
C SER A 223 6.51 16.75 -5.06
N ARG A 224 6.67 17.41 -6.21
CA ARG A 224 6.80 16.73 -7.51
C ARG A 224 8.08 17.17 -8.19
N GLU A 225 8.74 16.24 -8.86
CA GLU A 225 9.88 16.47 -9.74
C GLU A 225 9.73 15.70 -11.05
N GLY A 226 10.58 15.98 -12.03
CA GLY A 226 10.55 15.34 -13.34
C GLY A 226 9.92 16.21 -14.42
N GLY A 227 9.61 15.57 -15.55
CA GLY A 227 9.15 16.23 -16.76
C GLY A 227 7.66 16.02 -17.06
N GLU A 228 7.30 16.35 -18.29
CA GLU A 228 5.98 16.08 -18.86
C GLU A 228 6.00 14.71 -19.55
N TYR A 229 4.85 14.03 -19.53
CA TYR A 229 4.63 12.79 -20.27
C TYR A 229 3.22 12.80 -20.86
N GLN A 230 2.99 11.96 -21.87
CA GLN A 230 1.70 11.93 -22.55
C GLN A 230 0.60 11.48 -21.58
N GLY A 231 -0.46 12.28 -21.44
CA GLY A 231 -1.58 11.97 -20.56
C GLY A 231 -1.37 12.38 -19.09
N LYS A 232 -0.27 13.06 -18.75
CA LYS A 232 -0.03 13.58 -17.39
C LYS A 232 -1.20 14.47 -16.92
N PRO A 233 -1.75 14.22 -15.73
CA PRO A 233 -2.82 15.05 -15.20
C PRO A 233 -2.27 16.41 -14.74
N SER A 234 -2.94 17.50 -15.12
CA SER A 234 -2.58 18.87 -14.69
C SER A 234 -2.75 19.09 -13.18
N SER A 235 -3.56 18.27 -12.52
CA SER A 235 -3.75 18.26 -11.07
C SER A 235 -4.12 16.85 -10.61
N ARG A 236 -3.75 16.52 -9.37
CA ARG A 236 -4.12 15.25 -8.74
C ARG A 236 -4.97 15.48 -7.50
N ASP A 237 -6.00 14.67 -7.36
CA ASP A 237 -6.84 14.61 -6.17
C ASP A 237 -6.29 13.54 -5.24
N PHE A 238 -5.64 13.95 -4.14
CA PHE A 238 -5.19 13.02 -3.11
C PHE A 238 -6.23 12.88 -2.00
N THR A 239 -6.51 11.64 -1.63
CA THR A 239 -7.08 11.32 -0.32
C THR A 239 -5.99 10.71 0.55
N LEU A 240 -5.49 11.47 1.52
CA LEU A 240 -4.57 10.97 2.53
C LEU A 240 -5.35 10.19 3.59
N VAL A 241 -4.95 8.96 3.85
CA VAL A 241 -5.49 8.12 4.94
C VAL A 241 -4.38 7.88 5.95
N LEU A 242 -4.44 8.61 7.07
CA LEU A 242 -3.54 8.41 8.19
C LEU A 242 -4.09 7.30 9.08
N HIS A 243 -3.34 6.22 9.24
CA HIS A 243 -3.68 5.10 10.12
C HIS A 243 -3.17 5.32 11.55
N ASN A 244 -3.59 4.45 12.48
CA ASN A 244 -3.15 4.43 13.89
C ASN A 244 -3.33 5.77 14.62
N GLN A 245 -4.46 6.43 14.37
CA GLN A 245 -4.77 7.71 14.97
C GLN A 245 -5.28 7.49 16.40
N ARG A 246 -4.40 7.71 17.38
CA ARG A 246 -4.71 7.52 18.83
C ARG A 246 -5.65 8.58 19.40
N GLY A 247 -5.99 9.62 18.63
CA GLY A 247 -6.92 10.68 19.00
C GLY A 247 -7.24 11.60 17.82
N LYS A 248 -8.25 12.45 17.97
CA LYS A 248 -8.62 13.42 16.94
C LYS A 248 -7.57 14.55 16.91
N ALA A 249 -6.93 14.77 15.76
CA ALA A 249 -6.11 15.96 15.55
C ALA A 249 -6.93 17.21 15.91
N ARG A 250 -6.35 18.14 16.67
CA ARG A 250 -7.05 19.37 17.11
C ARG A 250 -7.15 20.37 15.99
N LYS A 251 -6.06 20.52 15.22
CA LYS A 251 -5.97 21.45 14.10
C LYS A 251 -5.16 20.84 12.97
N ILE A 252 -5.62 21.07 11.75
CA ILE A 252 -4.97 20.63 10.51
C ILE A 252 -4.77 21.88 9.66
N TYR A 253 -3.57 22.03 9.11
CA TYR A 253 -3.23 23.14 8.23
C TYR A 253 -2.61 22.63 6.94
N LEU A 254 -3.12 23.07 5.79
CA LEU A 254 -2.51 22.87 4.49
C LEU A 254 -1.96 24.20 4.00
N ASP A 255 -0.65 24.27 3.80
CA ASP A 255 0.06 25.49 3.38
C ASP A 255 -0.27 26.68 4.31
N GLY A 256 -0.40 26.39 5.61
CA GLY A 256 -0.77 27.37 6.64
C GLY A 256 -2.27 27.72 6.72
N ARG A 257 -3.11 27.24 5.80
CA ARG A 257 -4.56 27.43 5.82
C ARG A 257 -5.24 26.31 6.59
N TYR A 258 -6.15 26.66 7.49
CA TYR A 258 -6.87 25.68 8.32
C TYR A 258 -7.79 24.78 7.48
N ILE A 259 -7.77 23.48 7.74
CA ILE A 259 -8.68 22.47 7.18
C ILE A 259 -9.69 22.04 8.25
N PRO A 260 -11.01 22.16 8.01
CA PRO A 260 -12.01 21.72 8.95
C PRO A 260 -12.08 20.19 9.05
N ILE A 261 -12.25 19.69 10.28
CA ILE A 261 -12.53 18.27 10.55
C ILE A 261 -14.03 18.08 10.75
N VAL A 262 -14.71 17.53 9.75
CA VAL A 262 -16.16 17.29 9.81
C VAL A 262 -16.51 16.04 10.62
N ALA A 263 -17.71 16.05 11.20
CA ALA A 263 -18.22 14.94 11.99
C ALA A 263 -18.84 13.82 11.12
N GLN A 264 -19.41 14.17 9.97
CA GLN A 264 -20.19 13.25 9.13
C GLN A 264 -19.41 12.83 7.87
N PRO A 265 -19.35 11.52 7.54
CA PRO A 265 -18.66 11.03 6.36
C PRO A 265 -19.25 11.59 5.05
N GLN A 266 -20.56 11.83 4.99
CA GLN A 266 -21.20 12.39 3.79
C GLN A 266 -20.67 13.80 3.44
N ARG A 267 -20.32 14.60 4.46
CA ARG A 267 -19.70 15.92 4.24
C ARG A 267 -18.28 15.77 3.70
N PHE A 268 -17.54 14.77 4.16
CA PHE A 268 -16.20 14.46 3.63
C PHE A 268 -16.27 14.05 2.16
N THR A 269 -17.23 13.19 1.78
CA THR A 269 -17.42 12.74 0.40
C THR A 269 -17.68 13.90 -0.57
N ARG A 270 -18.43 14.92 -0.15
CA ARG A 270 -18.80 16.07 -1.03
C ARG A 270 -17.87 17.28 -0.92
N GLY A 271 -17.07 17.37 0.14
CA GLY A 271 -16.19 18.52 0.37
C GLY A 271 -14.81 18.38 -0.28
N GLU A 272 -14.11 19.50 -0.31
CA GLU A 272 -12.70 19.65 -0.69
C GLU A 272 -11.94 20.29 0.46
N ASN A 273 -10.61 20.06 0.55
CA ASN A 273 -9.77 20.59 1.64
C ASN A 273 -10.40 20.35 3.02
N ILE A 274 -10.82 19.11 3.24
CA ILE A 274 -11.63 18.70 4.40
C ILE A 274 -11.08 17.41 4.98
N ALA A 275 -11.22 17.26 6.29
CA ALA A 275 -10.80 16.08 7.00
C ALA A 275 -11.97 15.40 7.71
N TRP A 276 -11.90 14.08 7.88
CA TRP A 276 -12.85 13.30 8.65
C TRP A 276 -12.12 12.23 9.45
N TYR A 277 -12.49 12.12 10.73
CA TYR A 277 -11.96 11.11 11.62
C TYR A 277 -12.90 9.90 11.66
N ASP A 278 -12.47 8.82 11.05
CA ASP A 278 -13.10 7.51 11.08
C ASP A 278 -12.71 6.80 12.39
N LYS A 279 -13.54 6.99 13.42
CA LYS A 279 -13.30 6.43 14.75
C LYS A 279 -13.28 4.91 14.75
N ALA A 280 -14.07 4.26 13.89
CA ALA A 280 -14.17 2.80 13.84
C ALA A 280 -12.83 2.18 13.42
N ASN A 281 -12.18 2.78 12.42
CA ASN A 281 -10.91 2.30 11.89
C ASN A 281 -9.68 3.02 12.47
N LYS A 282 -9.88 3.97 13.41
CA LYS A 282 -8.81 4.85 13.94
C LYS A 282 -8.02 5.52 12.81
N GLN A 283 -8.73 6.04 11.82
CA GLN A 283 -8.15 6.67 10.63
C GLN A 283 -8.56 8.13 10.52
N LEU A 284 -7.62 8.99 10.12
CA LEU A 284 -7.90 10.38 9.76
C LEU A 284 -7.75 10.49 8.24
N LYS A 285 -8.86 10.77 7.56
CA LYS A 285 -8.94 10.89 6.10
C LYS A 285 -8.96 12.37 5.73
N ILE A 286 -8.14 12.79 4.78
CA ILE A 286 -7.97 14.20 4.41
C ILE A 286 -7.95 14.30 2.88
N LYS A 287 -8.82 15.14 2.32
CA LYS A 287 -8.80 15.45 0.87
C LYS A 287 -7.88 16.62 0.59
N LEU A 288 -6.91 16.41 -0.28
CA LEU A 288 -5.81 17.32 -0.59
C LEU A 288 -5.64 17.39 -2.11
N PRO A 289 -6.07 18.48 -2.77
CA PRO A 289 -5.73 18.68 -4.17
C PRO A 289 -4.23 19.00 -4.26
N LEU A 290 -3.46 18.23 -5.02
CA LEU A 290 -2.06 18.52 -5.33
C LEU A 290 -2.03 19.30 -6.65
N THR A 291 -2.13 20.62 -6.55
CA THR A 291 -2.12 21.56 -7.69
C THR A 291 -0.82 22.35 -7.80
N ALA A 292 -0.05 22.44 -6.72
CA ALA A 292 1.23 23.14 -6.66
C ALA A 292 2.41 22.16 -6.74
N GLU A 293 3.61 22.68 -7.02
CA GLU A 293 4.86 21.92 -7.00
C GLU A 293 5.15 21.33 -5.63
N THR A 294 4.86 22.09 -4.57
CA THR A 294 5.03 21.66 -3.19
C THR A 294 3.77 21.94 -2.37
N LYS A 295 3.50 21.07 -1.40
CA LYS A 295 2.47 21.26 -0.37
C LYS A 295 2.97 20.78 0.98
N GLN A 296 2.53 21.44 2.05
CA GLN A 296 2.80 21.05 3.41
C GLN A 296 1.52 20.92 4.22
N LEU A 297 1.31 19.73 4.79
CA LEU A 297 0.24 19.45 5.73
C LEU A 297 0.82 19.36 7.16
N ARG A 298 0.24 20.09 8.10
CA ARG A 298 0.61 20.06 9.51
C ARG A 298 -0.57 19.64 10.38
N LEU A 299 -0.37 18.62 11.19
CA LEU A 299 -1.34 18.13 12.16
C LEU A 299 -0.84 18.40 13.57
N HIS A 300 -1.71 18.99 14.39
CA HIS A 300 -1.47 19.26 15.80
C HIS A 300 -2.40 18.38 16.64
N TYR A 301 -1.83 17.53 17.48
CA TYR A 301 -2.58 16.65 18.39
C TYR A 301 -2.76 17.27 19.78
#